data_AF-A0A939HVG8-F1
#
_entry.id   AF-A0A939HVG8-F1
#
_cell.length_a   1.000
_cell.length_b   1.000
_cell.length_c   1.000
_cell.angle_alpha   90.00
_cell.angle_beta   90.00
_cell.angle_gamma   90.00
#
_symmetry.space_group_name_H-M   'P 1'
#
loop_
_entity.id
_entity.type
_entity.pdbx_description
1 polymer ?
#
loop_
_entity_poly.entity_id
_entity_poly.type
_entity_poly.pdbx_seq_one_letter_code
_entity_poly.pdbx_strand_id
1 'polypeptide(L)'
;METLKIVLQEKRFAKLKVKYKAMKIVSQMEEKQFAELKVKYKATENTDSSPDSHLYKILKKIDADSQLGESDINFLKKWKLTETIAIGIKKCAKSAASIKYRIEVGEPLSEADVNWLRKNGREDVIIFARQFAEEKENFAILKKKYDVSEYKNQLPSCPLYAILQKLDKGERLEEMDVAWLQENKVEGNLNFNTIKENKLKSALLTTRGGAFRDLYELDDAEKCARKAIEYQPQSHHPYTLMGAICFERRQFYEGERWFYEAIKRGASPRDMDAEIKRVVKNADNNKRRQVVEYLLKKDPKRYAWAKSYLKKANNQKRRTNDR
;
A
#
# COMPACT_ATOMS: atom_id res chain seq x y z
N MET A 1 7.89 64.87 20.16
CA MET A 1 8.24 63.83 19.16
C MET A 1 9.64 63.24 19.40
N GLU A 2 10.66 64.07 19.64
CA GLU A 2 12.03 63.65 20.01
C GLU A 2 12.08 62.66 21.18
N THR A 3 11.41 62.99 22.29
CA THR A 3 11.42 62.22 23.53
C THR A 3 10.82 60.82 23.38
N LEU A 4 9.79 60.68 22.54
CA LEU A 4 9.17 59.39 22.22
C LEU A 4 10.10 58.49 21.40
N LYS A 5 10.89 59.06 20.49
CA LYS A 5 11.89 58.31 19.71
C LYS A 5 13.02 57.78 20.59
N ILE A 6 13.50 58.57 21.55
CA ILE A 6 14.54 58.18 22.51
C ILE A 6 14.05 57.02 23.39
N VAL A 7 12.83 57.12 23.96
CA VAL A 7 12.24 56.06 24.80
C VAL A 7 12.04 54.75 24.01
N LEU A 8 11.63 54.83 22.74
CA LEU A 8 11.50 53.64 21.88
C LEU A 8 12.86 53.00 21.55
N GLN A 9 13.89 53.81 21.34
CA GLN A 9 15.26 53.35 21.10
C GLN A 9 15.83 52.65 22.34
N GLU A 10 15.66 53.22 23.53
CA GLU A 10 16.08 52.61 24.80
C GLU A 10 15.37 51.28 25.08
N LYS A 11 14.05 51.21 24.84
CA LYS A 11 13.30 49.94 24.94
C LYS A 11 13.82 48.88 23.97
N ARG A 12 14.20 49.27 22.74
CA ARG A 12 14.80 48.35 21.74
C ARG A 12 16.18 47.87 22.20
N PHE A 13 17.02 48.74 22.74
CA PHE A 13 18.32 48.38 23.31
C PHE A 13 18.19 47.46 24.52
N ALA A 14 17.25 47.72 25.43
CA ALA A 14 16.96 46.85 26.57
C ALA A 14 16.52 45.45 26.10
N LYS A 15 15.64 45.37 25.10
CA LYS A 15 15.21 44.10 24.49
C LYS A 15 16.37 43.35 23.83
N LEU A 16 17.29 44.07 23.17
CA LEU A 16 18.49 43.50 22.55
C LEU A 16 19.47 42.94 23.60
N LYS A 17 19.69 43.67 24.70
CA LYS A 17 20.53 43.22 25.83
C LYS A 17 19.96 41.97 26.49
N VAL A 18 18.64 41.90 26.69
CA VAL A 18 17.96 40.71 27.21
C VAL A 18 18.13 39.53 26.24
N LYS A 19 17.94 39.74 24.94
CA LYS A 19 18.14 38.70 23.90
C LYS A 19 19.58 38.20 23.88
N TYR A 20 20.57 39.09 23.95
CA TYR A 20 21.99 38.74 23.97
C TYR A 20 22.35 37.94 25.23
N LYS A 21 21.85 38.35 26.40
CA LYS A 21 22.04 37.62 27.66
C LYS A 21 21.44 36.22 27.59
N ALA A 22 20.24 36.06 27.00
CA ALA A 22 19.62 34.76 26.79
C ALA A 22 20.42 33.87 25.84
N MET A 23 20.90 34.41 24.71
CA MET A 23 21.76 33.68 23.77
C MET A 23 23.06 33.19 24.43
N LYS A 24 23.68 34.03 25.27
CA LYS A 24 24.90 33.66 26.01
C LYS A 24 24.66 32.52 26.99
N ILE A 25 23.52 32.52 27.68
CA ILE A 25 23.13 31.43 28.60
C ILE A 25 22.89 30.13 27.82
N VAL A 26 22.20 30.19 26.68
CA VAL A 26 21.95 29.00 25.83
C VAL A 26 23.27 28.41 25.32
N SER A 27 24.19 29.25 24.84
CA SER A 27 25.53 28.80 24.40
C SER A 27 26.27 28.07 25.53
N GLN A 28 26.26 28.62 26.74
CA GLN A 28 26.90 28.00 27.92
C GLN A 28 26.24 26.66 28.30
N MET A 29 24.93 26.54 28.14
CA MET A 29 24.23 25.28 28.37
C MET A 29 24.59 24.22 27.32
N GLU A 30 24.68 24.60 26.05
CA GLU A 30 25.09 23.70 24.97
C GLU A 30 26.55 23.26 25.08
N GLU A 31 27.45 24.16 25.49
CA GLU A 31 28.85 23.84 25.80
C GLU A 31 28.95 22.81 26.93
N LYS A 32 28.15 22.99 28.00
CA LYS A 32 28.08 22.04 29.12
C LYS A 32 27.54 20.68 28.66
N GLN A 33 26.44 20.68 27.91
CA GLN A 33 25.86 19.45 27.34
C GLN A 33 26.86 18.73 26.42
N PHE A 34 27.61 19.48 25.61
CA PHE A 34 28.63 18.90 24.74
C PHE A 34 29.74 18.22 25.55
N ALA A 35 30.24 18.87 26.62
CA ALA A 35 31.22 18.28 27.52
C ALA A 35 30.71 16.96 28.13
N GLU A 36 29.46 16.93 28.58
CA GLU A 36 28.82 15.72 29.12
C GLU A 36 28.74 14.60 28.08
N LEU A 37 28.32 14.91 26.85
CA LEU A 37 28.25 13.94 25.75
C LEU A 37 29.63 13.41 25.35
N LYS A 38 30.67 14.24 25.37
CA LYS A 38 32.05 13.78 25.10
C LYS A 38 32.52 12.76 26.11
N VAL A 39 32.24 12.97 27.39
CA VAL A 39 32.55 11.99 28.44
C VAL A 39 31.73 10.71 28.21
N LYS A 40 30.42 10.84 27.99
CA LYS A 40 29.50 9.72 27.78
C LYS A 40 29.88 8.83 26.59
N TYR A 41 30.37 9.44 25.51
CA TYR A 41 30.72 8.76 24.26
C TYR A 41 32.23 8.67 24.00
N LYS A 42 33.04 8.88 25.05
CA LYS A 42 34.49 8.72 25.04
C LYS A 42 35.20 9.53 23.93
N ALA A 43 34.74 10.75 23.71
CA ALA A 43 35.34 11.72 22.79
C ALA A 43 36.07 12.85 23.55
N THR A 44 36.67 12.53 24.70
CA THR A 44 37.30 13.50 25.62
C THR A 44 38.62 14.07 25.10
N GLU A 45 39.27 13.39 24.15
CA GLU A 45 40.51 13.87 23.52
C GLU A 45 40.27 15.06 22.57
N ASN A 46 39.02 15.33 22.21
CA ASN A 46 38.67 16.45 21.35
C ASN A 46 38.52 17.75 22.16
N THR A 47 39.30 18.79 21.81
CA THR A 47 39.34 20.08 22.51
C THR A 47 38.26 21.07 22.08
N ASP A 48 37.58 20.85 20.94
CA ASP A 48 36.57 21.76 20.40
C ASP A 48 35.31 21.76 21.27
N SER A 49 34.97 22.88 21.89
CA SER A 49 33.81 22.99 22.78
C SER A 49 32.66 23.78 22.15
N SER A 50 32.75 24.10 20.86
CA SER A 50 31.76 24.92 20.17
C SER A 50 30.41 24.20 20.03
N PRO A 51 29.27 24.87 20.34
CA PRO A 51 27.93 24.37 20.02
C PRO A 51 27.68 24.14 18.51
N ASP A 52 28.50 24.72 17.63
CA ASP A 52 28.43 24.50 16.19
C ASP A 52 29.28 23.31 15.70
N SER A 53 30.04 22.70 16.61
CA SER A 53 30.96 21.60 16.31
C SER A 53 30.26 20.46 15.58
N HIS A 54 30.89 19.95 14.52
CA HIS A 54 30.40 18.77 13.83
C HIS A 54 30.39 17.55 14.76
N LEU A 55 31.38 17.44 15.67
CA LEU A 55 31.40 16.39 16.68
C LEU A 55 30.18 16.48 17.61
N TYR A 56 29.80 17.68 18.05
CA TYR A 56 28.62 17.84 18.90
C TYR A 56 27.33 17.40 18.19
N LYS A 57 27.19 17.71 16.90
CA LYS A 57 26.06 17.22 16.07
C LYS A 57 26.05 15.70 15.99
N ILE A 58 27.20 15.07 15.78
CA ILE A 58 27.34 13.61 15.76
C ILE A 58 26.98 13.02 17.13
N LEU A 59 27.52 13.55 18.24
CA LEU A 59 27.22 13.03 19.57
C LEU A 59 25.74 13.17 19.94
N LYS A 60 25.08 14.26 19.52
CA LYS A 60 23.62 14.42 19.65
C LYS A 60 22.86 13.36 18.84
N LYS A 61 23.29 13.05 17.61
CA LYS A 61 22.71 11.95 16.81
C LYS A 61 22.88 10.60 17.51
N ILE A 62 24.07 10.30 18.04
CA ILE A 62 24.31 9.06 18.81
C ILE A 62 23.43 9.05 20.06
N ASP A 63 23.27 10.19 20.74
CA ASP A 63 22.43 10.28 21.94
C ASP A 63 20.95 10.02 21.65
N ALA A 64 20.47 10.50 20.50
CA ALA A 64 19.12 10.34 19.98
C ALA A 64 18.88 9.03 19.18
N ASP A 65 19.75 8.03 19.31
CA ASP A 65 19.65 6.74 18.60
C ASP A 65 19.55 6.87 17.06
N SER A 66 20.04 7.98 16.51
CA SER A 66 19.99 8.28 15.09
C SER A 66 21.16 7.64 14.33
N GLN A 67 20.90 7.25 13.08
CA GLN A 67 21.91 6.64 12.22
C GLN A 67 23.07 7.61 11.95
N LEU A 68 24.30 7.08 12.01
CA LEU A 68 25.51 7.78 11.59
C LEU A 68 25.70 7.62 10.08
N GLY A 69 25.86 8.73 9.37
CA GLY A 69 26.17 8.72 7.94
C GLY A 69 27.66 8.45 7.67
N GLU A 70 28.00 8.18 6.41
CA GLU A 70 29.39 7.94 5.98
C GLU A 70 30.29 9.15 6.25
N SER A 71 29.78 10.37 6.09
CA SER A 71 30.49 11.60 6.44
C SER A 71 30.76 11.73 7.94
N ASP A 72 29.82 11.33 8.79
CA ASP A 72 29.96 11.34 10.25
C ASP A 72 31.06 10.33 10.67
N ILE A 73 31.07 9.13 10.07
CA ILE A 73 32.06 8.08 10.34
C ILE A 73 33.46 8.50 9.85
N ASN A 74 33.56 9.07 8.64
CA ASN A 74 34.83 9.53 8.08
C ASN A 74 35.44 10.68 8.89
N PHE A 75 34.59 11.58 9.41
CA PHE A 75 35.03 12.59 10.37
C PHE A 75 35.61 11.93 11.63
N LEU A 76 34.88 11.04 12.29
CA LEU A 76 35.36 10.39 13.51
C LEU A 76 36.66 9.59 13.29
N LYS A 77 36.83 8.94 12.13
CA LYS A 77 38.06 8.25 11.74
C LYS A 77 39.24 9.20 11.58
N LYS A 78 39.04 10.35 10.93
CA LYS A 78 40.06 11.40 10.76
C LYS A 78 40.60 11.89 12.10
N TRP A 79 39.73 11.97 13.11
CA TRP A 79 40.08 12.38 14.47
C TRP A 79 40.43 11.23 15.41
N LYS A 80 40.60 10.00 14.88
CA LYS A 80 40.96 8.79 15.64
C LYS A 80 40.01 8.43 16.80
N LEU A 81 38.75 8.85 16.72
CA LEU A 81 37.71 8.60 17.73
C LEU A 81 37.09 7.20 17.57
N THR A 82 37.92 6.15 17.61
CA THR A 82 37.53 4.77 17.32
C THR A 82 36.56 4.20 18.37
N GLU A 83 36.70 4.55 19.64
CA GLU A 83 35.78 4.14 20.70
C GLU A 83 34.39 4.79 20.54
N THR A 84 34.34 6.07 20.16
CA THR A 84 33.08 6.77 19.85
C THR A 84 32.38 6.13 18.66
N ILE A 85 33.13 5.75 17.62
CA ILE A 85 32.61 4.98 16.47
C ILE A 85 32.02 3.65 16.95
N ALA A 86 32.76 2.89 17.77
CA ALA A 86 32.30 1.60 18.27
C ALA A 86 31.02 1.72 19.13
N ILE A 87 30.93 2.75 19.99
CA ILE A 87 29.75 3.00 20.82
C ILE A 87 28.56 3.42 19.94
N GLY A 88 28.76 4.33 18.99
CA GLY A 88 27.72 4.78 18.06
C GLY A 88 27.20 3.64 17.18
N ILE A 89 28.09 2.84 16.60
CA ILE A 89 27.72 1.67 15.78
C ILE A 89 27.00 0.63 16.65
N LYS A 90 27.49 0.32 17.87
CA LYS A 90 26.85 -0.64 18.78
C LYS A 90 25.45 -0.19 19.23
N LYS A 91 25.23 1.11 19.36
CA LYS A 91 23.94 1.72 19.69
C LYS A 91 22.98 1.67 18.49
N CYS A 92 23.46 1.99 17.29
CA CYS A 92 22.68 1.96 16.04
C CYS A 92 22.39 0.53 15.51
N ALA A 93 23.27 -0.43 15.75
CA ALA A 93 23.10 -1.85 15.38
C ALA A 93 21.95 -2.54 16.14
N LYS A 94 21.45 -1.92 17.21
CA LYS A 94 20.26 -2.36 17.96
C LYS A 94 19.03 -1.50 17.70
N SER A 95 19.13 -0.51 16.80
CA SER A 95 17.97 0.34 16.51
C SER A 95 16.81 -0.49 15.98
N ALA A 96 15.60 -0.12 16.36
CA ALA A 96 14.41 -0.84 15.95
C ALA A 96 14.25 -0.89 14.42
N ALA A 97 14.79 0.10 13.68
CA ALA A 97 14.83 0.10 12.22
C ALA A 97 15.73 -1.00 11.66
N SER A 98 16.90 -1.22 12.26
CA SER A 98 17.80 -2.32 11.89
C SER A 98 17.18 -3.68 12.18
N ILE A 99 16.54 -3.83 13.35
CA ILE A 99 15.83 -5.08 13.71
C ILE A 99 14.65 -5.31 12.75
N LYS A 100 13.88 -4.28 12.42
CA LYS A 100 12.78 -4.35 11.46
C LYS A 100 13.26 -4.78 10.06
N TYR A 101 14.33 -4.17 9.55
CA TYR A 101 14.92 -4.57 8.27
C TYR A 101 15.36 -6.03 8.26
N ARG A 102 16.00 -6.50 9.34
CA ARG A 102 16.41 -7.91 9.50
C ARG A 102 15.22 -8.87 9.40
N ILE A 103 14.09 -8.52 10.03
CA ILE A 103 12.84 -9.27 9.92
C ILE A 103 12.34 -9.28 8.46
N GLU A 104 12.32 -8.14 7.79
CA GLU A 104 11.87 -8.00 6.40
C GLU A 104 12.70 -8.83 5.41
N VAL A 105 14.00 -9.00 5.66
CA VAL A 105 14.87 -9.89 4.87
C VAL A 105 14.83 -11.35 5.33
N GLY A 106 14.02 -11.67 6.35
CA GLY A 106 13.72 -13.03 6.78
C GLY A 106 14.56 -13.57 7.93
N GLU A 107 15.32 -12.73 8.63
CA GLU A 107 16.05 -13.14 9.83
C GLU A 107 15.13 -13.23 11.06
N PRO A 108 15.28 -14.28 11.89
CA PRO A 108 14.50 -14.41 13.11
C PRO A 108 14.94 -13.40 14.17
N LEU A 109 13.98 -12.95 14.98
CA LEU A 109 14.27 -12.19 16.20
C LEU A 109 14.99 -13.07 17.21
N SER A 110 16.11 -12.59 17.74
CA SER A 110 16.74 -13.22 18.91
C SER A 110 16.03 -12.82 20.21
N GLU A 111 16.19 -13.63 21.26
CA GLU A 111 15.67 -13.29 22.59
C GLU A 111 16.24 -11.94 23.11
N ALA A 112 17.48 -11.62 22.75
CA ALA A 112 18.11 -10.34 23.05
C ALA A 112 17.42 -9.17 22.33
N ASP A 113 17.00 -9.36 21.08
CA ASP A 113 16.27 -8.35 20.31
C ASP A 113 14.89 -8.08 20.94
N VAL A 114 14.15 -9.13 21.31
CA VAL A 114 12.84 -9.01 21.95
C VAL A 114 12.93 -8.30 23.31
N ASN A 115 13.89 -8.71 24.15
CA ASN A 115 14.11 -8.08 25.45
C ASN A 115 14.51 -6.61 25.32
N TRP A 116 15.33 -6.28 24.32
CA TRP A 116 15.70 -4.89 24.03
C TRP A 116 14.48 -4.07 23.57
N LEU A 117 13.67 -4.59 22.64
CA LEU A 117 12.48 -3.90 22.13
C LEU A 117 11.47 -3.60 23.25
N ARG A 118 11.19 -4.58 24.12
CA ARG A 118 10.29 -4.38 25.28
C ARG A 118 10.81 -3.33 26.25
N LYS A 119 12.11 -3.38 26.57
CA LYS A 119 12.75 -2.42 27.48
C LYS A 119 12.72 -0.98 26.95
N ASN A 120 12.72 -0.81 25.63
CA ASN A 120 12.70 0.50 24.97
C ASN A 120 11.30 0.90 24.45
N GLY A 121 10.23 0.22 24.88
CA GLY A 121 8.86 0.57 24.51
C GLY A 121 8.54 0.40 23.02
N ARG A 122 9.30 -0.43 22.30
CA ARG A 122 9.14 -0.70 20.86
C ARG A 122 8.29 -1.93 20.59
N GLU A 123 7.14 -1.99 21.27
CA GLU A 123 6.17 -3.07 21.10
C GLU A 123 5.62 -3.10 19.66
N ASP A 124 5.63 -1.96 18.96
CA ASP A 124 5.29 -1.83 17.54
C ASP A 124 6.09 -2.79 16.65
N VAL A 125 7.40 -2.94 16.90
CA VAL A 125 8.28 -3.82 16.11
C VAL A 125 8.08 -5.29 16.50
N ILE A 126 7.74 -5.57 17.76
CA ILE A 126 7.40 -6.92 18.20
C ILE A 126 6.10 -7.38 17.52
N ILE A 127 5.08 -6.53 17.49
CA ILE A 127 3.80 -6.79 16.80
C ILE A 127 4.05 -7.00 15.31
N PHE A 128 4.81 -6.11 14.67
CA PHE A 128 5.19 -6.26 13.26
C PHE A 128 5.85 -7.61 12.98
N ALA A 129 6.80 -8.04 13.82
CA ALA A 129 7.50 -9.29 13.61
C ALA A 129 6.59 -10.53 13.75
N ARG A 130 5.65 -10.50 14.71
CA ARG A 130 4.65 -11.56 14.87
C ARG A 130 3.75 -11.65 13.64
N GLN A 131 3.21 -10.52 13.20
CA GLN A 131 2.37 -10.45 12.00
C GLN A 131 3.12 -10.95 10.76
N PHE A 132 4.38 -10.53 10.59
CA PHE A 132 5.21 -10.99 9.47
C PHE A 132 5.46 -12.50 9.51
N ALA A 133 5.67 -13.08 10.69
CA ALA A 133 5.83 -14.53 10.86
C ALA A 133 4.53 -15.28 10.53
N GLU A 134 3.38 -14.80 11.00
CA GLU A 134 2.05 -15.35 10.69
C GLU A 134 1.76 -15.30 9.18
N GLU A 135 2.08 -14.18 8.52
CA GLU A 135 1.93 -14.03 7.08
C GLU A 135 2.84 -14.98 6.30
N LYS A 136 4.08 -15.18 6.76
CA LYS A 136 5.04 -16.11 6.15
C LYS A 136 4.56 -17.56 6.25
N GLU A 137 4.00 -17.95 7.41
CA GLU A 137 3.41 -19.27 7.60
C GLU A 137 2.17 -19.45 6.71
N ASN A 138 1.27 -18.48 6.72
CA ASN A 138 0.09 -18.50 5.86
C ASN A 138 0.48 -18.57 4.37
N PHE A 139 1.53 -17.86 3.95
CA PHE A 139 2.03 -17.95 2.58
C PHE A 139 2.51 -19.36 2.24
N ALA A 140 3.24 -20.02 3.14
CA ALA A 140 3.65 -21.41 2.95
C ALA A 140 2.45 -22.37 2.80
N ILE A 141 1.40 -22.18 3.62
CA ILE A 141 0.15 -22.95 3.53
C ILE A 141 -0.52 -22.74 2.17
N LEU A 142 -0.66 -21.48 1.74
CA LEU A 142 -1.26 -21.15 0.44
C LEU A 142 -0.44 -21.72 -0.71
N LYS A 143 0.90 -21.63 -0.66
CA LYS A 143 1.75 -22.22 -1.71
C LYS A 143 1.55 -23.72 -1.83
N LYS A 144 1.41 -24.43 -0.71
CA LYS A 144 1.09 -25.86 -0.70
C LYS A 144 -0.31 -26.11 -1.27
N LYS A 145 -1.31 -25.33 -0.85
CA LYS A 145 -2.71 -25.46 -1.31
C LYS A 145 -2.84 -25.31 -2.83
N TYR A 146 -2.10 -24.37 -3.41
CA TYR A 146 -2.14 -24.07 -4.84
C TYR A 146 -1.04 -24.77 -5.66
N ASP A 147 -0.30 -25.72 -5.06
CA ASP A 147 0.76 -26.48 -5.73
C ASP A 147 1.86 -25.59 -6.37
N VAL A 148 2.28 -24.55 -5.64
CA VAL A 148 3.35 -23.59 -6.00
C VAL A 148 4.46 -23.54 -4.95
N SER A 149 4.69 -24.65 -4.26
CA SER A 149 5.72 -24.79 -3.21
C SER A 149 7.13 -24.47 -3.72
N GLU A 150 7.41 -24.77 -4.99
CA GLU A 150 8.73 -24.57 -5.64
C GLU A 150 9.08 -23.11 -5.90
N TYR A 151 8.11 -22.18 -5.81
CA TYR A 151 8.39 -20.76 -5.99
C TYR A 151 9.40 -20.28 -4.93
N LYS A 152 10.53 -19.71 -5.34
CA LYS A 152 11.66 -19.47 -4.43
C LYS A 152 11.38 -18.41 -3.36
N ASN A 153 10.59 -17.38 -3.70
CA ASN A 153 10.33 -16.30 -2.76
C ASN A 153 9.39 -16.78 -1.63
N GLN A 154 9.72 -16.38 -0.41
CA GLN A 154 9.01 -16.72 0.83
C GLN A 154 8.51 -15.46 1.55
N LEU A 155 8.79 -14.27 1.02
CA LEU A 155 8.43 -13.01 1.67
C LEU A 155 6.95 -12.70 1.44
N PRO A 156 6.20 -12.35 2.49
CA PRO A 156 4.82 -11.87 2.38
C PRO A 156 4.65 -10.64 1.48
N SER A 157 5.70 -9.84 1.32
CA SER A 157 5.71 -8.67 0.43
C SER A 157 5.66 -9.03 -1.07
N CYS A 158 5.81 -10.30 -1.44
CA CYS A 158 5.78 -10.70 -2.84
C CYS A 158 4.35 -10.66 -3.43
N PRO A 159 4.18 -10.27 -4.71
CA PRO A 159 2.86 -10.22 -5.33
C PRO A 159 2.11 -11.57 -5.32
N LEU A 160 2.84 -12.70 -5.40
CA LEU A 160 2.24 -14.03 -5.35
C LEU A 160 1.42 -14.23 -4.07
N TYR A 161 1.88 -13.77 -2.91
CA TYR A 161 1.14 -13.95 -1.66
C TYR A 161 -0.23 -13.27 -1.70
N ALA A 162 -0.26 -12.01 -2.13
CA ALA A 162 -1.51 -11.26 -2.29
C ALA A 162 -2.47 -11.93 -3.29
N ILE A 163 -1.94 -12.45 -4.40
CA ILE A 163 -2.71 -13.20 -5.40
C ILE A 163 -3.30 -14.47 -4.79
N LEU A 164 -2.50 -15.26 -4.07
CA LEU A 164 -2.98 -16.48 -3.43
C LEU A 164 -4.04 -16.18 -2.35
N GLN A 165 -3.93 -15.07 -1.62
CA GLN A 165 -4.96 -14.63 -0.67
C GLN A 165 -6.27 -14.28 -1.39
N LYS A 166 -6.22 -13.53 -2.49
CA LYS A 166 -7.40 -13.21 -3.31
C LYS A 166 -8.07 -14.50 -3.79
N LEU A 167 -7.29 -15.43 -4.33
CA LEU A 167 -7.77 -16.75 -4.72
C LEU A 167 -8.40 -17.49 -3.55
N ASP A 168 -7.80 -17.47 -2.37
CA ASP A 168 -8.32 -18.19 -1.20
C ASP A 168 -9.65 -17.63 -0.71
N LYS A 169 -9.82 -16.31 -0.77
CA LYS A 169 -11.10 -15.62 -0.51
C LYS A 169 -12.12 -15.80 -1.64
N GLY A 170 -11.66 -16.25 -2.80
CA GLY A 170 -12.50 -16.37 -4.01
C GLY A 170 -12.68 -15.06 -4.74
N GLU A 171 -11.93 -14.03 -4.38
CA GLU A 171 -11.96 -12.72 -5.02
C GLU A 171 -11.46 -12.81 -6.47
N ARG A 172 -12.00 -11.93 -7.31
CA ARG A 172 -11.56 -11.77 -8.69
C ARG A 172 -10.14 -11.20 -8.71
N LEU A 173 -9.28 -11.77 -9.55
CA LEU A 173 -7.96 -11.21 -9.82
C LEU A 173 -8.07 -9.93 -10.66
N GLU A 174 -7.23 -8.95 -10.35
CA GLU A 174 -7.10 -7.71 -11.08
C GLU A 174 -6.24 -7.90 -12.33
N GLU A 175 -6.28 -6.94 -13.26
CA GLU A 175 -5.47 -6.97 -14.48
C GLU A 175 -3.98 -7.05 -14.16
N MET A 176 -3.53 -6.31 -13.13
CA MET A 176 -2.14 -6.33 -12.66
C MET A 176 -1.75 -7.68 -12.05
N ASP A 177 -2.67 -8.36 -11.35
CA ASP A 177 -2.43 -9.70 -10.81
C ASP A 177 -2.20 -10.69 -11.95
N VAL A 178 -3.07 -10.65 -12.98
CA VAL A 178 -2.98 -11.55 -14.13
C VAL A 178 -1.74 -11.26 -14.98
N ALA A 179 -1.41 -9.99 -15.20
CA ALA A 179 -0.19 -9.60 -15.91
C ALA A 179 1.06 -10.11 -15.18
N TRP A 180 1.13 -9.91 -13.86
CA TRP A 180 2.24 -10.41 -13.05
C TRP A 180 2.36 -11.94 -13.15
N LEU A 181 1.24 -12.66 -13.05
CA LEU A 181 1.21 -14.11 -13.24
C LEU A 181 1.73 -14.49 -14.64
N GLN A 182 1.27 -13.83 -15.69
CA GLN A 182 1.69 -14.12 -17.07
C GLN A 182 3.19 -13.87 -17.29
N GLU A 183 3.74 -12.77 -16.80
CA GLU A 183 5.17 -12.45 -16.90
C GLU A 183 6.02 -13.48 -16.15
N ASN A 184 5.62 -13.83 -14.92
CA ASN A 184 6.33 -14.81 -14.11
C ASN A 184 6.15 -16.27 -14.60
N LYS A 185 5.22 -16.51 -15.54
CA LYS A 185 5.14 -17.75 -16.33
C LYS A 185 6.32 -17.87 -17.29
N VAL A 186 6.64 -16.78 -17.98
CA VAL A 186 7.62 -16.75 -19.09
C VAL A 186 9.03 -16.94 -18.56
N GLU A 187 9.31 -16.43 -17.37
CA GLU A 187 10.60 -16.62 -16.68
C GLU A 187 10.80 -18.03 -16.09
N GLY A 188 9.82 -18.94 -16.25
CA GLY A 188 9.89 -20.30 -15.69
C GLY A 188 9.76 -20.37 -14.16
N ASN A 189 9.47 -19.25 -13.50
CA ASN A 189 9.40 -19.16 -12.04
C ASN A 189 8.07 -19.66 -11.47
N LEU A 190 6.99 -19.66 -12.26
CA LEU A 190 5.65 -20.13 -11.88
C LEU A 190 4.98 -20.85 -13.04
N ASN A 191 4.79 -22.17 -12.92
CA ASN A 191 4.07 -22.94 -13.94
C ASN A 191 2.57 -22.97 -13.62
N PHE A 192 1.76 -22.11 -14.26
CA PHE A 192 0.30 -22.12 -14.06
C PHE A 192 -0.39 -23.45 -14.37
N ASN A 193 0.23 -24.29 -15.19
CA ASN A 193 -0.31 -25.60 -15.51
C ASN A 193 -0.13 -26.60 -14.33
N THR A 194 0.80 -26.35 -13.40
CA THR A 194 0.94 -27.15 -12.17
C THR A 194 -0.10 -26.75 -11.13
N ILE A 195 -0.67 -25.55 -11.23
CA ILE A 195 -1.76 -25.13 -10.35
C ILE A 195 -3.03 -25.88 -10.79
N LYS A 196 -3.23 -27.06 -10.20
CA LYS A 196 -4.34 -27.97 -10.52
C LYS A 196 -5.69 -27.39 -10.12
N GLU A 197 -5.69 -26.42 -9.22
CA GLU A 197 -6.88 -25.93 -8.52
C GLU A 197 -7.85 -25.20 -9.46
N ASN A 198 -9.08 -25.72 -9.52
CA ASN A 198 -10.15 -25.18 -10.35
C ASN A 198 -10.49 -23.72 -9.98
N LYS A 199 -10.23 -23.33 -8.73
CA LYS A 199 -10.44 -21.96 -8.25
C LYS A 199 -9.62 -20.93 -9.02
N LEU A 200 -8.32 -21.19 -9.23
CA LEU A 200 -7.46 -20.30 -10.02
C LEU A 200 -7.88 -20.28 -11.49
N LYS A 201 -8.16 -21.45 -12.08
CA LYS A 201 -8.58 -21.53 -13.48
C LYS A 201 -9.84 -20.69 -13.74
N SER A 202 -10.81 -20.79 -12.85
CA SER A 202 -12.03 -19.96 -12.89
C SER A 202 -11.73 -18.46 -12.73
N ALA A 203 -10.87 -18.06 -11.80
CA ALA A 203 -10.49 -16.66 -11.58
C ALA A 203 -9.76 -16.05 -12.80
N LEU A 204 -8.82 -16.78 -13.40
CA LEU A 204 -8.13 -16.35 -14.62
C LEU A 204 -9.10 -16.19 -15.79
N LEU A 205 -10.02 -17.16 -15.97
CA LEU A 205 -11.01 -17.11 -17.04
C LEU A 205 -12.01 -15.96 -16.86
N THR A 206 -12.49 -15.70 -15.65
CA THR A 206 -13.39 -14.55 -15.41
C THR A 206 -12.69 -13.21 -15.61
N THR A 207 -11.40 -13.12 -15.29
CA THR A 207 -10.61 -11.91 -15.55
C THR A 207 -10.39 -11.70 -17.05
N ARG A 208 -9.97 -12.74 -17.77
CA ARG A 208 -9.82 -12.72 -19.23
C ARG A 208 -11.14 -12.42 -19.94
N GLY A 209 -12.24 -13.02 -19.49
CA GLY A 209 -13.57 -12.77 -20.03
C GLY A 209 -14.04 -11.33 -19.78
N GLY A 210 -13.68 -10.74 -18.64
CA GLY A 210 -13.91 -9.32 -18.40
C GLY A 210 -13.14 -8.41 -19.37
N ALA A 211 -11.88 -8.72 -19.66
CA ALA A 211 -11.09 -7.99 -20.65
C ALA A 211 -11.69 -8.09 -22.07
N PHE A 212 -12.07 -9.29 -22.51
CA PHE A 212 -12.77 -9.48 -23.79
C PHE A 212 -14.08 -8.69 -23.84
N ARG A 213 -14.86 -8.67 -22.76
CA ARG A 213 -16.08 -7.86 -22.67
C ARG A 213 -15.79 -6.37 -22.83
N ASP A 214 -14.72 -5.89 -22.19
CA ASP A 214 -14.33 -4.48 -22.26
C ASP A 214 -13.83 -4.09 -23.67
N LEU A 215 -13.27 -5.04 -24.44
CA LEU A 215 -12.96 -4.94 -25.87
C LEU A 215 -14.19 -5.15 -26.79
N TYR A 216 -15.36 -5.44 -26.22
CA TYR A 216 -16.59 -5.78 -26.92
C TYR A 216 -16.53 -7.09 -27.73
N GLU A 217 -15.56 -7.96 -27.45
CA GLU A 217 -15.46 -9.34 -27.97
C GLU A 217 -16.35 -10.28 -27.13
N LEU A 218 -17.68 -10.06 -27.21
CA LEU A 218 -18.65 -10.64 -26.29
C LEU A 218 -18.76 -12.18 -26.38
N ASP A 219 -18.45 -12.76 -27.53
CA ASP A 219 -18.48 -14.22 -27.73
C ASP A 219 -17.32 -14.91 -27.01
N ASP A 220 -16.11 -14.36 -27.08
CA ASP A 220 -14.96 -14.89 -26.36
C ASP A 220 -15.05 -14.62 -24.86
N ALA A 221 -15.65 -13.49 -24.48
CA ALA A 221 -16.02 -13.22 -23.09
C ALA A 221 -16.97 -14.30 -22.53
N GLU A 222 -17.99 -14.69 -23.29
CA GLU A 222 -18.94 -15.74 -22.92
C GLU A 222 -18.27 -17.11 -22.83
N LYS A 223 -17.44 -17.49 -23.81
CA LYS A 223 -16.67 -18.75 -23.76
C LYS A 223 -15.85 -18.83 -22.47
N CYS A 224 -15.20 -17.73 -22.10
CA CYS A 224 -14.45 -17.63 -20.85
C CYS A 224 -15.36 -17.80 -19.62
N ALA A 225 -16.50 -17.12 -19.58
CA ALA A 225 -17.46 -17.22 -18.47
C ALA A 225 -17.99 -18.65 -18.31
N ARG A 226 -18.40 -19.31 -19.40
CA ARG A 226 -18.88 -20.70 -19.39
C ARG A 226 -17.82 -21.67 -18.91
N LYS A 227 -16.59 -21.55 -19.42
CA LYS A 227 -15.48 -22.39 -18.95
C LYS A 227 -15.17 -22.14 -17.47
N ALA A 228 -15.30 -20.90 -16.99
CA ALA A 228 -15.11 -20.58 -15.58
C ALA A 228 -16.21 -21.19 -14.68
N ILE A 229 -17.45 -21.30 -15.18
CA ILE A 229 -18.55 -22.02 -14.51
C ILE A 229 -18.23 -23.51 -14.41
N GLU A 230 -17.70 -24.13 -15.46
CA GLU A 230 -17.31 -25.55 -15.43
C GLU A 230 -16.29 -25.83 -14.31
N TYR A 231 -15.34 -24.92 -14.09
CA TYR A 231 -14.35 -25.07 -13.02
C TYR A 231 -14.92 -24.77 -11.63
N GLN A 232 -15.74 -23.73 -11.49
CA GLN A 232 -16.37 -23.38 -10.22
C GLN A 232 -17.86 -23.04 -10.39
N PRO A 233 -18.74 -24.06 -10.40
CA PRO A 233 -20.18 -23.85 -10.54
C PRO A 233 -20.81 -23.21 -9.29
N GLN A 234 -20.11 -23.23 -8.15
CA GLN A 234 -20.59 -22.62 -6.89
C GLN A 234 -20.09 -21.18 -6.70
N SER A 235 -19.14 -20.70 -7.50
CA SER A 235 -18.65 -19.32 -7.42
C SER A 235 -19.63 -18.37 -8.11
N HIS A 236 -19.90 -17.21 -7.53
CA HIS A 236 -20.78 -16.21 -8.14
C HIS A 236 -20.11 -15.39 -9.26
N HIS A 237 -18.77 -15.34 -9.32
CA HIS A 237 -18.06 -14.46 -10.26
C HIS A 237 -18.33 -14.77 -11.74
N PRO A 238 -18.29 -16.04 -12.19
CA PRO A 238 -18.61 -16.36 -13.59
C PRO A 238 -20.03 -15.98 -13.99
N TYR A 239 -20.99 -16.14 -13.08
CA TYR A 239 -22.41 -15.79 -13.30
C TYR A 239 -22.59 -14.26 -13.35
N THR A 240 -21.86 -13.51 -12.52
CA THR A 240 -21.85 -12.04 -12.55
C THR A 240 -21.32 -11.53 -13.89
N LEU A 241 -20.20 -12.11 -14.37
CA LEU A 241 -19.65 -11.81 -15.70
C LEU A 241 -20.67 -12.12 -16.80
N MET A 242 -21.36 -13.26 -16.71
CA MET A 242 -22.37 -13.65 -17.69
C MET A 242 -23.54 -12.67 -17.74
N GLY A 243 -24.03 -12.23 -16.58
CA GLY A 243 -25.06 -11.18 -16.47
C GLY A 243 -24.64 -9.89 -17.15
N ALA A 244 -23.40 -9.43 -16.91
CA ALA A 244 -22.87 -8.24 -17.56
C ALA A 244 -22.77 -8.39 -19.09
N ILE A 245 -22.28 -9.52 -19.60
CA ILE A 245 -22.20 -9.80 -21.05
C ILE A 245 -23.59 -9.78 -21.70
N CYS A 246 -24.61 -10.38 -21.07
CA CYS A 246 -25.98 -10.34 -21.57
C CYS A 246 -26.54 -8.90 -21.64
N PHE A 247 -26.26 -8.06 -20.65
CA PHE A 247 -26.62 -6.64 -20.70
C PHE A 247 -25.87 -5.90 -21.82
N GLU A 248 -24.61 -6.23 -22.07
CA GLU A 248 -23.86 -5.68 -23.21
C GLU A 248 -24.51 -6.09 -24.55
N ARG A 249 -25.07 -7.30 -24.65
CA ARG A 249 -25.81 -7.78 -25.82
C ARG A 249 -27.27 -7.32 -25.93
N ARG A 250 -27.75 -6.48 -25.01
CA ARG A 250 -29.17 -6.06 -24.90
C ARG A 250 -30.15 -7.21 -24.54
N GLN A 251 -29.63 -8.32 -24.04
CA GLN A 251 -30.40 -9.48 -23.58
C GLN A 251 -30.74 -9.31 -22.09
N PHE A 252 -31.47 -8.23 -21.75
CA PHE A 252 -31.61 -7.79 -20.35
C PHE A 252 -32.28 -8.83 -19.44
N TYR A 253 -33.34 -9.49 -19.92
CA TYR A 253 -34.03 -10.53 -19.17
C TYR A 253 -33.10 -11.72 -18.84
N GLU A 254 -32.32 -12.17 -19.83
CA GLU A 254 -31.35 -13.25 -19.63
C GLU A 254 -30.23 -12.81 -18.68
N GLY A 255 -29.75 -11.57 -18.82
CA GLY A 255 -28.73 -11.01 -17.94
C GLY A 255 -29.18 -10.92 -16.49
N GLU A 256 -30.44 -10.58 -16.24
CA GLU A 256 -31.00 -10.60 -14.89
C GLU A 256 -31.13 -12.02 -14.32
N ARG A 257 -31.45 -13.02 -15.15
CA ARG A 257 -31.43 -14.42 -14.70
C ARG A 257 -30.02 -14.85 -14.28
N TRP A 258 -28.99 -14.46 -15.04
CA TRP A 258 -27.60 -14.72 -14.64
C TRP A 258 -27.20 -13.99 -13.36
N PHE A 259 -27.60 -12.72 -13.18
CA PHE A 259 -27.37 -12.02 -11.92
C PHE A 259 -28.11 -12.66 -10.74
N TYR A 260 -29.31 -13.17 -10.95
CA TYR A 260 -30.04 -13.92 -9.92
C TYR A 260 -29.29 -15.19 -9.51
N GLU A 261 -28.79 -15.96 -10.49
CA GLU A 261 -27.93 -17.13 -10.22
C GLU A 261 -26.63 -16.74 -9.50
N ALA A 262 -26.06 -15.57 -9.80
CA ALA A 262 -24.90 -15.04 -9.07
C ALA A 262 -25.25 -14.73 -7.60
N ILE A 263 -26.39 -14.07 -7.35
CA ILE A 263 -26.85 -13.75 -5.98
C ILE A 263 -27.12 -15.02 -5.18
N LYS A 264 -27.72 -16.04 -5.79
CA LYS A 264 -27.91 -17.37 -5.17
C LYS A 264 -26.60 -18.02 -4.71
N ARG A 265 -25.47 -17.64 -5.34
CA ARG A 265 -24.10 -18.11 -5.02
C ARG A 265 -23.31 -17.13 -4.15
N GLY A 266 -23.98 -16.12 -3.58
CA GLY A 266 -23.37 -15.19 -2.63
C GLY A 266 -22.96 -13.84 -3.20
N ALA A 267 -23.27 -13.52 -4.47
CA ALA A 267 -23.05 -12.15 -4.96
C ALA A 267 -23.95 -11.15 -4.22
N SER A 268 -23.43 -9.95 -3.97
CA SER A 268 -24.27 -8.87 -3.44
C SER A 268 -25.17 -8.32 -4.55
N PRO A 269 -26.45 -8.03 -4.29
CA PRO A 269 -27.29 -7.27 -5.23
C PRO A 269 -26.69 -5.92 -5.62
N ARG A 270 -25.81 -5.34 -4.80
CA ARG A 270 -25.09 -4.10 -5.11
C ARG A 270 -24.07 -4.30 -6.24
N ASP A 271 -23.48 -5.48 -6.37
CA ASP A 271 -22.51 -5.80 -7.42
C ASP A 271 -23.21 -5.86 -8.78
N MET A 272 -24.41 -6.45 -8.83
CA MET A 272 -25.29 -6.39 -10.00
C MET A 272 -25.57 -4.93 -10.41
N ASP A 273 -26.00 -4.10 -9.46
CA ASP A 273 -26.30 -2.70 -9.75
C ASP A 273 -25.05 -1.94 -10.24
N ALA A 274 -23.86 -2.27 -9.74
CA ALA A 274 -22.59 -1.69 -10.19
C ALA A 274 -22.27 -2.08 -11.64
N GLU A 275 -22.43 -3.35 -12.01
CA GLU A 275 -22.24 -3.83 -13.38
C GLU A 275 -23.23 -3.17 -14.35
N ILE A 276 -24.52 -3.12 -13.99
CA ILE A 276 -25.53 -2.46 -14.84
C ILE A 276 -25.23 -0.97 -15.00
N LYS A 277 -24.80 -0.27 -13.94
CA LYS A 277 -24.35 1.13 -14.02
C LYS A 277 -23.18 1.29 -14.99
N ARG A 278 -22.21 0.37 -15.00
CA ARG A 278 -21.08 0.38 -15.93
C ARG A 278 -21.56 0.25 -17.38
N VAL A 279 -22.48 -0.67 -17.66
CA VAL A 279 -23.09 -0.82 -19.00
C VAL A 279 -23.80 0.48 -19.42
N VAL A 280 -24.65 1.05 -18.56
CA VAL A 280 -25.39 2.30 -18.86
C VAL A 280 -24.44 3.48 -19.10
N LYS A 281 -23.34 3.55 -18.33
CA LYS A 281 -22.32 4.60 -18.47
C LYS A 281 -21.63 4.52 -19.83
N ASN A 282 -21.20 3.32 -20.23
CA ASN A 282 -20.37 3.10 -21.41
C ASN A 282 -21.17 2.92 -22.71
N ALA A 283 -22.47 2.62 -22.61
CA ALA A 283 -23.38 2.44 -23.74
C ALA A 283 -23.50 3.67 -24.66
N ASP A 284 -23.73 3.44 -25.95
CA ASP A 284 -24.20 4.47 -26.87
C ASP A 284 -25.60 5.02 -26.46
N ASN A 285 -26.04 6.12 -27.08
CA ASN A 285 -27.31 6.76 -26.73
C ASN A 285 -28.54 5.87 -26.91
N ASN A 286 -28.56 5.01 -27.93
CA ASN A 286 -29.67 4.11 -28.20
C ASN A 286 -29.72 3.02 -27.12
N LYS A 287 -28.61 2.33 -26.89
CA LYS A 287 -28.48 1.29 -25.86
C LYS A 287 -28.79 1.82 -24.48
N ARG A 288 -28.25 3.00 -24.14
CA ARG A 288 -28.49 3.64 -22.85
C ARG A 288 -29.98 3.89 -22.62
N ARG A 289 -30.72 4.37 -23.63
CA ARG A 289 -32.18 4.54 -23.53
C ARG A 289 -32.88 3.21 -23.29
N GLN A 290 -32.60 2.19 -24.08
CA GLN A 290 -33.22 0.87 -23.96
C GLN A 290 -33.00 0.25 -22.58
N VAL A 291 -31.76 0.28 -22.07
CA VAL A 291 -31.45 -0.25 -20.73
C VAL A 291 -32.20 0.53 -19.65
N VAL A 292 -32.18 1.87 -19.70
CA VAL A 292 -32.85 2.70 -18.69
C VAL A 292 -34.36 2.49 -18.70
N GLU A 293 -34.99 2.44 -19.88
CA GLU A 293 -36.42 2.18 -20.03
C GLU A 293 -36.79 0.79 -19.50
N TYR A 294 -36.00 -0.23 -19.82
CA TYR A 294 -36.17 -1.58 -19.30
C TYR A 294 -36.14 -1.62 -17.77
N LEU A 295 -35.11 -1.01 -17.16
CA LEU A 295 -34.94 -0.98 -15.71
C LEU A 295 -36.09 -0.22 -15.02
N LEU A 296 -36.47 0.94 -15.55
CA LEU A 296 -37.55 1.75 -14.97
C LEU A 296 -38.92 1.10 -15.13
N LYS A 297 -39.17 0.38 -16.22
CA LYS A 297 -40.40 -0.41 -16.40
C LYS A 297 -40.49 -1.51 -15.34
N LYS A 298 -39.36 -2.12 -14.99
CA LYS A 298 -39.29 -3.20 -14.01
C LYS A 298 -39.50 -2.70 -12.57
N ASP A 299 -38.72 -1.70 -12.16
CA ASP A 299 -38.85 -1.09 -10.83
C ASP A 299 -38.44 0.39 -10.87
N PRO A 300 -39.40 1.32 -10.97
CA PRO A 300 -39.13 2.74 -11.05
C PRO A 300 -38.44 3.33 -9.82
N LYS A 301 -38.64 2.72 -8.63
CA LYS A 301 -38.09 3.20 -7.36
C LYS A 301 -36.65 2.72 -7.19
N ARG A 302 -36.40 1.42 -7.33
CA ARG A 302 -35.06 0.82 -7.22
C ARG A 302 -34.09 1.41 -8.25
N TYR A 303 -34.54 1.56 -9.50
CA TYR A 303 -33.70 2.02 -10.61
C TYR A 303 -33.82 3.52 -10.90
N ALA A 304 -34.33 4.32 -9.96
CA ALA A 304 -34.47 5.77 -10.12
C ALA A 304 -33.15 6.47 -10.52
N TRP A 305 -32.01 5.92 -10.06
CA TRP A 305 -30.67 6.40 -10.41
C TRP A 305 -30.41 6.42 -11.93
N ALA A 306 -31.03 5.50 -12.70
CA ALA A 306 -30.81 5.33 -14.13
C ALA A 306 -31.29 6.55 -14.95
N LYS A 307 -32.32 7.27 -14.46
CA LYS A 307 -32.85 8.50 -15.09
C LYS A 307 -31.78 9.58 -15.27
N SER A 308 -30.80 9.65 -14.36
CA SER A 308 -29.73 10.65 -14.42
C SER A 308 -28.84 10.52 -15.67
N TYR A 309 -28.73 9.31 -16.22
CA TYR A 309 -27.91 9.02 -17.40
C TYR A 309 -28.57 9.47 -18.71
N LEU A 310 -29.90 9.61 -18.75
CA LEU A 310 -30.61 10.20 -19.90
C LEU A 310 -30.38 11.70 -20.00
N LYS A 311 -30.36 12.41 -18.85
CA LYS A 311 -30.13 13.86 -18.79
C LYS A 311 -28.71 14.25 -19.25
N LYS A 312 -27.70 13.45 -18.89
CA LYS A 312 -26.29 13.69 -19.27
C LYS A 312 -26.09 13.65 -20.80
N ALA A 313 -26.73 12.71 -21.49
CA ALA A 313 -26.65 12.61 -22.96
C ALA A 313 -27.22 13.85 -23.67
N ASN A 314 -28.33 14.41 -23.18
CA ASN A 314 -28.93 15.62 -23.74
C ASN A 314 -28.05 16.88 -23.54
N ASN A 315 -27.36 16.99 -22.40
CA ASN A 315 -26.45 18.11 -22.13
C ASN A 315 -25.15 18.03 -22.95
N GLN A 316 -24.62 16.83 -23.22
CA GLN A 316 -23.48 16.66 -24.13
C GLN A 316 -23.85 17.05 -25.57
N LYS A 317 -25.05 16.68 -26.04
CA LYS A 317 -25.54 17.01 -27.38
C LYS A 317 -25.74 18.53 -27.60
N ARG A 318 -26.19 19.25 -26.57
CA ARG A 318 -26.31 20.73 -26.63
C ARG A 318 -24.93 21.39 -26.77
N ARG A 319 -23.93 20.92 -26.03
CA ARG A 319 -22.56 21.48 -26.08
C ARG A 319 -21.81 21.22 -27.39
N THR A 320 -22.15 20.18 -28.14
CA THR A 320 -21.53 19.88 -29.45
C THR A 320 -22.21 20.61 -30.61
N ASN A 321 -23.44 21.10 -30.44
CA ASN A 321 -24.16 21.86 -31.46
C ASN A 321 -23.94 23.39 -31.35
N ASP A 322 -23.33 23.85 -30.25
CA ASP A 322 -22.98 25.27 -30.00
C ASP A 322 -21.49 25.58 -30.30
N ARG A 323 -20.80 24.74 -31.09
CA ARG A 323 -19.42 24.94 -31.57
C ARG A 323 -19.35 24.79 -33.07
#